data_AF-A0A2E2TCE8-F1
#
_entry.id   AF-A0A2E2TCE8-F1
#
_cell.length_a   1.000
_cell.length_b   1.000
_cell.length_c   1.000
_cell.angle_alpha   90.00
_cell.angle_beta   90.00
_cell.angle_gamma   90.00
#
_symmetry.space_group_name_H-M   'P 1'
#
loop_
_entity.id
_entity.type
_entity.pdbx_description
1 polymer ?
#
loop_
_entity_poly.entity_id
_entity_poly.type
_entity_poly.pdbx_seq_one_letter_code
_entity_poly.pdbx_strand_id
1 'polypeptide(L)' 'MKKLLLVAFVTIIIATLSSCRRDYECCYLDADGSKLGSGTGNFGCATSRMSKKEAEEIEAEFNLDASSFGGSAKCEKN' A
#
# COMPACT_ATOMS: atom_id res chain seq x y z
N MET A 1 29.76 10.61 -25.72
CA MET A 1 29.14 9.29 -25.52
C MET A 1 28.88 8.91 -24.06
N LYS A 2 29.70 9.33 -23.07
CA LYS A 2 29.47 9.01 -21.64
C LYS A 2 28.13 9.52 -21.04
N LYS A 3 27.60 10.65 -21.53
CA LYS A 3 26.34 11.23 -21.03
C LYS A 3 25.09 10.42 -21.45
N LEU A 4 25.11 9.77 -22.62
CA LEU A 4 23.98 8.92 -23.07
C LEU A 4 23.84 7.65 -22.23
N LEU A 5 24.98 7.04 -21.84
CA LEU A 5 24.99 5.84 -20.99
C LEU A 5 24.41 6.09 -19.59
N LEU A 6 24.68 7.27 -19.03
CA LEU A 6 24.15 7.68 -17.72
C LEU A 6 22.64 7.88 -17.75
N VAL A 7 22.10 8.52 -18.80
CA VAL A 7 20.65 8.72 -18.96
C VAL A 7 19.93 7.38 -19.13
N ALA A 8 20.48 6.48 -19.94
CA ALA A 8 19.90 5.14 -20.14
C ALA A 8 19.84 4.34 -18.83
N PHE A 9 20.88 4.38 -18.00
CA PHE A 9 20.90 3.71 -16.71
C PHE A 9 19.84 4.25 -15.74
N VAL A 10 19.70 5.58 -15.66
CA VAL A 10 18.70 6.22 -14.80
C VAL A 10 17.28 5.85 -15.24
N THR A 11 17.00 5.81 -16.55
CA THR A 11 15.67 5.39 -17.04
C THR A 11 15.34 3.94 -16.74
N ILE A 12 16.33 3.04 -16.79
CA ILE A 12 16.14 1.61 -16.48
C ILE A 12 15.83 1.44 -14.98
N ILE A 13 16.52 2.17 -14.10
CA ILE A 13 16.28 2.10 -12.64
C ILE A 13 14.87 2.60 -12.28
N ILE A 14 14.41 3.68 -12.92
CA ILE A 14 13.06 4.22 -12.67
C ILE A 14 11.99 3.23 -13.19
N ALA A 15 12.23 2.60 -14.34
CA ALA A 15 11.31 1.61 -14.92
C ALA A 15 11.22 0.32 -14.07
N THR A 16 12.33 -0.15 -13.48
CA THR A 16 12.31 -1.34 -12.61
C THR A 16 11.61 -1.05 -11.28
N LEU A 17 11.80 0.13 -10.69
CA LEU A 17 11.10 0.53 -9.46
C LEU A 17 9.58 0.63 -9.65
N SER A 18 9.13 1.15 -10.79
CA SER A 18 7.70 1.27 -11.11
C SER A 18 7.04 -0.07 -11.48
N SER A 19 7.82 -1.04 -11.97
CA SER A 19 7.36 -2.43 -12.21
C SER A 19 7.08 -3.21 -10.91
N CYS A 20 7.77 -2.87 -9.82
CA CYS A 20 7.57 -3.50 -8.51
C CYS A 20 6.36 -2.96 -7.73
N ARG A 21 5.75 -1.86 -8.19
CA ARG A 21 4.55 -1.31 -7.56
C ARG A 21 3.31 -2.08 -8.00
N ARG A 22 2.49 -2.48 -7.04
CA ARG A 22 1.22 -3.19 -7.21
C ARG A 22 0.10 -2.40 -6.56
N ASP A 23 -1.12 -2.67 -6.97
CA ASP A 23 -2.30 -2.13 -6.32
C ASP A 23 -2.50 -2.91 -5.01
N TYR A 24 -2.43 -2.18 -3.90
CA TYR A 24 -2.72 -2.68 -2.56
C TYR A 24 -4.00 -2.06 -2.05
N GLU A 25 -4.81 -2.86 -1.35
CA GLU A 25 -6.03 -2.47 -0.68
C GLU A 25 -5.82 -2.61 0.83
N CYS A 26 -5.88 -1.49 1.55
CA CYS A 26 -5.75 -1.41 3.00
C CYS A 26 -7.12 -1.20 3.65
N CYS A 27 -7.56 -2.14 4.48
CA CYS A 27 -8.88 -2.11 5.12
C CYS A 27 -8.75 -2.23 6.63
N TYR A 28 -9.66 -1.55 7.35
CA TYR A 28 -9.92 -1.91 8.74
C TYR A 28 -10.71 -3.21 8.83
N LEU A 29 -10.41 -4.01 9.84
CA LEU A 29 -11.04 -5.28 10.13
C LEU A 29 -11.74 -5.22 11.50
N ASP A 30 -12.87 -5.91 11.59
CA ASP A 30 -13.55 -6.14 12.87
C ASP A 30 -12.80 -7.17 13.73
N ALA A 31 -13.35 -7.47 14.91
CA ALA A 31 -12.77 -8.43 15.84
C ALA A 31 -12.69 -9.86 15.26
N ASP A 32 -13.52 -10.19 14.27
CA ASP A 32 -13.55 -11.49 13.60
C ASP A 32 -12.63 -11.53 12.35
N GLY A 33 -11.95 -10.41 12.04
CA GLY A 33 -11.08 -10.27 10.88
C GLY A 33 -11.82 -9.95 9.58
N SER A 34 -13.10 -9.61 9.64
CA SER A 34 -13.90 -9.21 8.47
C SER A 34 -13.69 -7.74 8.14
N LYS A 35 -13.62 -7.40 6.86
CA LYS A 35 -13.45 -6.02 6.40
C LYS A 35 -14.65 -5.17 6.85
N LEU A 36 -14.37 -4.07 7.57
CA LEU A 36 -15.39 -3.16 8.11
C LEU A 36 -16.15 -2.38 7.02
N GLY A 37 -15.65 -2.37 5.78
CA GLY A 37 -16.44 -1.97 4.62
C GLY A 37 -15.61 -1.74 3.35
N SER A 38 -16.13 -2.22 2.22
CA SER A 38 -15.75 -1.76 0.87
C SER A 38 -16.65 -0.61 0.37
N GLY A 39 -17.55 -0.11 1.23
CA GLY A 39 -18.57 0.89 0.89
C GLY A 39 -18.27 2.27 1.50
N THR A 40 -18.65 3.32 0.76
CA THR A 40 -18.46 4.74 1.08
C THR A 40 -18.85 5.12 2.51
N GLY A 41 -17.82 5.32 3.33
CA GLY A 41 -17.82 5.83 4.70
C GLY A 41 -16.36 5.98 5.15
N ASN A 42 -16.10 6.66 6.28
CA ASN A 42 -14.74 6.94 6.77
C ASN A 42 -13.90 5.68 7.12
N PHE A 43 -14.47 4.47 7.03
CA PHE A 43 -13.80 3.19 7.29
C PHE A 43 -13.66 2.31 6.04
N GLY A 44 -13.86 2.89 4.85
CA GLY A 44 -13.68 2.20 3.58
C GLY A 44 -12.22 1.80 3.32
N CYS A 45 -12.02 0.70 2.60
CA CYS A 45 -10.68 0.31 2.16
C CYS A 45 -10.03 1.38 1.28
N ALA A 46 -8.78 1.73 1.57
CA ALA A 46 -7.97 2.59 0.73
C ALA A 46 -7.18 1.75 -0.28
N THR A 47 -7.41 1.96 -1.58
CA THR A 47 -6.61 1.33 -2.64
C THR A 47 -5.57 2.30 -3.16
N SER A 48 -4.31 1.84 -3.26
CA SER A 48 -3.23 2.66 -3.83
C SER A 48 -2.13 1.80 -4.43
N ARG A 49 -1.47 2.34 -5.47
CA ARG A 49 -0.39 1.65 -6.17
C ARG A 49 0.95 1.94 -5.49
N MET A 50 1.49 0.93 -4.81
CA MET A 50 2.66 1.07 -3.94
C MET A 50 3.54 -0.19 -3.95
N SER A 51 4.73 -0.08 -3.39
CA SER A 51 5.62 -1.21 -3.11
C SER A 51 5.15 -1.98 -1.86
N LYS A 52 5.62 -3.21 -1.70
CA LYS A 52 5.33 -4.04 -0.52
C LYS A 52 5.72 -3.34 0.79
N LYS A 53 6.87 -2.65 0.81
CA LYS A 53 7.36 -1.93 1.99
C LYS A 53 6.47 -0.74 2.34
N GLU A 54 6.07 0.05 1.34
CA GLU A 54 5.12 1.14 1.53
C GLU A 54 3.77 0.61 2.07
N ALA A 55 3.30 -0.56 1.60
CA ALA A 55 2.10 -1.19 2.10
C ALA A 55 2.21 -1.65 3.56
N GLU A 56 3.35 -2.25 3.95
CA GLU A 56 3.61 -2.67 5.33
C GLU A 56 3.69 -1.48 6.30
N GLU A 57 4.26 -0.35 5.87
CA GLU A 57 4.31 0.89 6.65
C GLU A 57 2.91 1.48 6.87
N ILE A 58 2.10 1.55 5.80
CA ILE A 58 0.70 2.02 5.88
C ILE A 58 -0.15 1.06 6.73
N GLU A 59 0.05 -0.25 6.61
CA GLU A 59 -0.64 -1.24 7.44
C GLU A 59 -0.37 -1.02 8.92
N ALA A 60 0.87 -0.69 9.30
CA ALA A 60 1.22 -0.39 10.68
C ALA A 60 0.50 0.87 11.19
N GLU A 61 0.42 1.92 10.38
CA GLU A 61 -0.33 3.15 10.72
C GLU A 61 -1.82 2.88 10.90
N PHE A 62 -2.43 2.12 9.97
CA PHE A 62 -3.84 1.74 10.09
C PHE A 62 -4.08 0.87 11.32
N ASN A 63 -3.17 -0.04 11.68
CA ASN A 63 -3.30 -0.85 12.89
C ASN A 63 -3.19 -0.03 14.18
N LEU A 64 -2.34 1.01 14.19
CA LEU A 64 -2.27 1.94 15.32
C LEU A 64 -3.60 2.69 15.50
N ASP A 65 -4.19 3.16 14.40
CA ASP A 65 -5.50 3.79 14.44
C ASP A 65 -6.60 2.79 14.87
N ALA A 66 -6.56 1.57 14.32
CA ALA A 66 -7.50 0.49 14.62
C ALA A 66 -7.51 0.09 16.09
N SER A 67 -6.33 0.12 16.73
CA SER A 67 -6.18 -0.18 18.15
C SER A 67 -6.99 0.76 19.05
N SER A 68 -7.26 2.00 18.59
CA SER A 68 -8.07 2.98 19.33
C SER A 68 -9.53 2.58 19.46
N PHE A 69 -10.03 1.71 18.58
CA PHE A 69 -11.40 1.18 18.61
C PHE A 69 -11.45 -0.36 18.78
N GLY A 70 -10.33 -0.99 19.13
CA GLY A 70 -10.25 -2.44 19.36
C GLY A 70 -10.34 -3.29 18.09
N GLY A 71 -10.08 -2.70 16.92
CA GLY A 71 -10.01 -3.40 15.64
C GLY A 71 -8.58 -3.73 15.22
N SER A 72 -8.44 -4.18 13.97
CA SER A 72 -7.15 -4.31 13.30
C SER A 72 -7.23 -3.76 11.88
N ALA A 73 -6.13 -3.76 11.14
CA ALA A 73 -6.12 -3.41 9.74
C ALA A 73 -5.20 -4.32 8.94
N LYS A 74 -5.44 -4.41 7.63
CA LYS A 74 -4.64 -5.22 6.73
C LYS A 74 -4.57 -4.62 5.34
N CYS A 75 -3.36 -4.61 4.77
CA CYS A 75 -3.06 -4.21 3.41
C CYS A 75 -2.76 -5.45 2.56
N GLU A 76 -3.68 -5.80 1.68
CA GLU A 76 -3.54 -6.95 0.79
C GLU A 76 -3.37 -6.49 -0.65
N LYS A 77 -2.64 -7.27 -1.44
CA LYS A 77 -2.54 -7.01 -2.87
C LYS A 77 -3.92 -7.26 -3.51
N ASN A 78 -4.46 -6.24 -4.18
CA ASN A 78 -5.70 -6.32 -4.95
C ASN A 78 -5.45 -6.98 -6.32
#